data_AF-A0A4Y9PDN1-F1
#
_entry.id   AF-A0A4Y9PDN1-F1
#
_cell.length_a   1.000
_cell.length_b   1.000
_cell.length_c   1.000
_cell.angle_alpha   90.00
_cell.angle_beta   90.00
_cell.angle_gamma   90.00
#
_symmetry.space_group_name_H-M   'P 1'
#
loop_
_entity.id
_entity.type
_entity.pdbx_description
1 polymer ?
#
loop_
_entity_poly.entity_id
_entity_poly.type
_entity_poly.pdbx_seq_one_letter_code
_entity_poly.pdbx_strand_id
1 'polypeptide(L)'
;MAGASVAVPVMKVSRCGPVRVAHASSLKVIDSSHRGHLVHRHSRRRRLQRTTTSDQSSVGDGSADVTSVRYNHRSPTARPRGRAAARHGAAGTAVLLALSAGLLATAGSAQAVATSVPLGTAEPFAVLSGLGITSTGPTTVNGDIGTYPNPAMVVSGPLILNGTDHAGDGVTQTAKSDLTAAYLAAAGQSPDTTVSADLAGQTLTPGVYFKSDGLEINGPLPLTLDANGDASAVWVFQSGSHLTTMPNTRVELVDGALACNVFWQVTSSATLGVNSAFVGTILTLTNSSLNTGATLEGSVFSRNGAVTLDQNTIVRPECASDVTATYSGGGTGGTGGTGGTGGQVTRVPVGSVDAGGGLAAVAPRFRPVTAR
;
A
#
# COMPACT_ATOMS: atom_id res chain seq x y z
N MET A 1 -57.10 -76.79 23.58
CA MET A 1 -57.03 -76.34 22.17
C MET A 1 -55.78 -75.47 22.02
N ALA A 2 -55.00 -75.74 20.97
CA ALA A 2 -53.72 -75.13 20.61
C ALA A 2 -53.73 -73.58 20.66
N GLY A 3 -52.65 -72.83 20.78
CA GLY A 3 -51.19 -72.97 20.71
C GLY A 3 -50.65 -71.53 20.83
N ALA A 4 -49.38 -71.15 20.71
CA ALA A 4 -48.08 -71.78 20.68
C ALA A 4 -47.08 -70.65 21.03
N SER A 5 -46.04 -70.98 21.79
CA SER A 5 -44.87 -70.14 22.06
C SER A 5 -43.94 -70.12 20.84
N VAL A 6 -43.38 -68.96 20.45
CA VAL A 6 -42.19 -68.89 19.56
C VAL A 6 -41.28 -67.72 19.98
N ALA A 7 -39.99 -68.03 19.98
CA ALA A 7 -38.86 -67.26 20.49
C ALA A 7 -38.22 -66.28 19.47
N VAL A 8 -37.36 -65.45 20.05
CA VAL A 8 -36.36 -64.45 19.56
C VAL A 8 -35.65 -64.79 18.23
N PRO A 9 -35.10 -63.80 17.49
CA PRO A 9 -33.64 -63.66 17.56
C PRO A 9 -33.09 -62.21 17.58
N VAL A 10 -31.96 -62.10 18.29
CA VAL A 10 -30.99 -60.99 18.31
C VAL A 10 -30.32 -60.87 16.93
N MET A 11 -30.21 -59.65 16.38
CA MET A 11 -29.45 -59.42 15.15
C MET A 11 -28.18 -58.59 15.41
N LYS A 12 -27.08 -59.12 14.85
CA LYS A 12 -25.67 -58.74 15.00
C LYS A 12 -25.33 -57.35 14.47
N VAL A 13 -24.44 -56.69 15.19
CA VAL A 13 -23.59 -55.57 14.73
C VAL A 13 -22.62 -56.10 13.66
N SER A 14 -22.62 -55.48 12.48
CA SER A 14 -21.63 -55.73 11.43
C SER A 14 -20.74 -54.50 11.22
N ARG A 15 -19.45 -54.66 11.50
CA ARG A 15 -18.39 -53.67 11.23
C ARG A 15 -18.05 -53.71 9.74
N CYS A 16 -18.04 -52.55 9.07
CA CYS A 16 -17.35 -52.40 7.78
C CYS A 16 -15.95 -51.81 7.99
N GLY A 17 -14.95 -52.48 7.43
CA GLY A 17 -13.54 -52.08 7.42
C GLY A 17 -13.21 -51.03 6.34
N PRO A 18 -11.93 -50.63 6.23
CA PRO A 18 -11.52 -49.42 5.53
C PRO A 18 -11.42 -49.61 4.00
N VAL A 19 -11.93 -48.63 3.26
CA VAL A 19 -11.71 -48.50 1.81
C VAL A 19 -10.44 -47.68 1.57
N ARG A 20 -9.41 -48.33 1.03
CA ARG A 20 -8.28 -47.68 0.35
C ARG A 20 -8.57 -47.70 -1.15
N VAL A 21 -8.57 -46.54 -1.82
CA VAL A 21 -8.42 -46.45 -3.28
C VAL A 21 -7.54 -45.26 -3.63
N ALA A 22 -6.73 -45.47 -4.65
CA ALA A 22 -5.43 -44.90 -4.94
C ALA A 22 -5.43 -43.47 -5.52
N HIS A 23 -4.34 -42.77 -5.21
CA HIS A 23 -3.81 -41.61 -5.92
C HIS A 23 -3.54 -41.96 -7.39
N ALA A 24 -4.11 -41.20 -8.32
CA ALA A 24 -3.60 -41.05 -9.67
C ALA A 24 -4.00 -39.65 -10.18
N SER A 25 -3.01 -38.76 -10.32
CA SER A 25 -3.17 -37.56 -11.16
C SER A 25 -1.90 -37.44 -11.99
N SER A 26 -2.10 -37.68 -13.28
CA SER A 26 -1.07 -37.74 -14.30
C SER A 26 -0.44 -36.37 -14.52
N LEU A 27 0.88 -36.36 -14.48
CA LEU A 27 1.76 -35.32 -15.01
C LEU A 27 1.51 -35.21 -16.52
N LYS A 28 1.03 -34.05 -17.00
CA LYS A 28 1.00 -33.75 -18.44
C LYS A 28 2.27 -32.99 -18.79
N VAL A 29 3.30 -33.75 -19.19
CA VAL A 29 4.48 -33.25 -19.90
C VAL A 29 4.01 -32.82 -21.29
N ILE A 30 4.11 -31.54 -21.61
CA ILE A 30 4.01 -31.09 -23.00
C ILE A 30 5.44 -30.88 -23.50
N ASP A 31 5.77 -31.75 -24.45
CA ASP A 31 6.99 -31.81 -25.24
C ASP A 31 7.25 -30.48 -25.97
N SER A 32 8.51 -30.05 -25.92
CA SER A 32 9.06 -28.90 -26.62
C SER A 32 9.75 -29.37 -27.89
N SER A 33 9.12 -29.13 -29.04
CA SER A 33 9.77 -29.34 -30.35
C SER A 33 10.06 -28.01 -31.03
N HIS A 34 11.36 -27.76 -31.18
CA HIS A 34 11.97 -26.71 -31.97
C HIS A 34 11.55 -26.74 -33.46
N ARG A 35 11.18 -25.58 -34.01
CA ARG A 35 11.70 -25.12 -35.32
C ARG A 35 11.87 -23.61 -35.32
N GLY A 36 13.13 -23.19 -35.49
CA GLY A 36 13.49 -21.81 -35.72
C GLY A 36 13.22 -21.35 -37.14
N HIS A 37 13.03 -20.06 -37.31
CA HIS A 37 13.33 -19.36 -38.55
C HIS A 37 13.99 -18.01 -38.22
N LEU A 38 15.25 -17.91 -38.64
CA LEU A 38 16.10 -16.72 -38.69
C LEU A 38 15.51 -15.66 -39.61
N VAL A 39 15.53 -14.37 -39.20
CA VAL A 39 15.81 -13.24 -40.11
C VAL A 39 16.50 -12.08 -39.35
N HIS A 40 17.70 -11.75 -39.85
CA HIS A 40 18.48 -10.50 -39.79
C HIS A 40 18.52 -9.61 -38.54
N ARG A 41 19.76 -9.32 -38.08
CA ARG A 41 20.34 -7.97 -38.27
C ARG A 41 21.87 -7.98 -38.22
N HIS A 42 22.43 -7.24 -39.17
CA HIS A 42 23.85 -6.97 -39.35
C HIS A 42 24.44 -6.15 -38.20
N SER A 43 25.65 -6.52 -37.76
CA SER A 43 26.59 -5.56 -37.19
C SER A 43 28.00 -5.86 -37.71
N ARG A 44 28.57 -4.80 -38.30
CA ARG A 44 29.75 -4.80 -39.15
C ARG A 44 31.02 -5.02 -38.34
N ARG A 45 31.91 -5.87 -38.87
CA ARG A 45 33.33 -5.90 -38.51
C ARG A 45 33.98 -4.58 -38.93
N ARG A 46 34.76 -3.97 -38.03
CA ARG A 46 35.92 -3.14 -38.39
C ARG A 46 37.11 -3.59 -37.56
N ARG A 47 38.15 -4.05 -38.25
CA ARG A 47 39.50 -4.32 -37.77
C ARG A 47 40.45 -3.57 -38.69
N LEU A 48 41.27 -2.66 -38.14
CA LEU A 48 42.56 -2.19 -38.64
C LEU A 48 43.40 -1.88 -37.38
N GLN A 49 44.40 -2.71 -37.04
CA GLN A 49 45.85 -2.57 -37.32
C GLN A 49 46.53 -1.53 -36.40
N ARG A 50 47.37 -1.98 -35.44
CA ARG A 50 48.88 -2.04 -35.48
C ARG A 50 49.43 -0.73 -34.86
N THR A 51 50.35 -0.70 -33.88
CA THR A 51 51.79 -1.09 -33.89
C THR A 51 52.39 -0.98 -32.46
N THR A 52 53.25 -1.96 -32.06
CA THR A 52 54.59 -1.85 -31.37
C THR A 52 54.80 -0.98 -30.11
N THR A 53 55.64 -1.24 -29.10
CA THR A 53 56.43 -2.35 -28.50
C THR A 53 57.11 -1.72 -27.26
N SER A 54 57.21 -2.43 -26.13
CA SER A 54 58.26 -2.30 -25.07
C SER A 54 57.85 -3.25 -23.94
N ASP A 55 58.26 -4.52 -23.94
CA ASP A 55 59.57 -5.06 -23.53
C ASP A 55 59.86 -4.86 -22.03
N GLN A 56 59.55 -5.85 -21.19
CA GLN A 56 60.51 -6.85 -20.69
C GLN A 56 59.90 -7.68 -19.55
N SER A 57 60.15 -8.98 -19.62
CA SER A 57 59.85 -10.01 -18.63
C SER A 57 61.12 -10.80 -18.32
N SER A 58 61.37 -11.13 -17.05
CA SER A 58 62.19 -12.27 -16.60
C SER A 58 61.97 -12.41 -15.09
N VAL A 59 61.27 -13.42 -14.53
CA VAL A 59 61.49 -14.88 -14.46
C VAL A 59 62.68 -15.31 -13.58
N GLY A 60 62.39 -16.27 -12.68
CA GLY A 60 63.31 -17.07 -11.86
C GLY A 60 62.98 -16.92 -10.37
N ASP A 61 62.10 -17.69 -9.74
CA ASP A 61 62.08 -19.14 -9.42
C ASP A 61 63.26 -19.61 -8.54
N GLY A 62 62.94 -20.34 -7.46
CA GLY A 62 63.91 -21.09 -6.67
C GLY A 62 63.85 -20.96 -5.13
N SER A 63 62.97 -21.77 -4.53
CA SER A 63 63.25 -22.70 -3.41
C SER A 63 63.66 -22.22 -2.00
N ALA A 64 62.91 -22.77 -1.02
CA ALA A 64 63.19 -23.18 0.38
C ALA A 64 64.53 -22.77 1.02
N ASP A 65 64.61 -22.43 2.31
CA ASP A 65 64.23 -23.31 3.42
C ASP A 65 64.24 -22.57 4.78
N VAL A 66 63.60 -23.23 5.73
CA VAL A 66 63.39 -22.99 7.16
C VAL A 66 64.70 -22.72 7.93
N THR A 67 64.66 -21.91 8.99
CA THR A 67 64.98 -22.30 10.39
C THR A 67 65.02 -21.09 11.34
N SER A 68 64.26 -21.22 12.42
CA SER A 68 64.13 -20.35 13.59
C SER A 68 65.40 -20.27 14.45
N VAL A 69 65.75 -19.10 14.98
CA VAL A 69 66.47 -18.98 16.27
C VAL A 69 66.06 -17.68 16.99
N ARG A 70 65.64 -17.84 18.25
CA ARG A 70 65.42 -16.76 19.24
C ARG A 70 66.76 -16.34 19.85
N TYR A 71 66.95 -15.08 20.19
CA TYR A 71 67.72 -14.69 21.38
C TYR A 71 67.21 -13.36 21.98
N ASN A 72 66.96 -13.40 23.30
CA ASN A 72 66.68 -12.27 24.17
C ASN A 72 67.92 -11.39 24.37
N HIS A 73 67.74 -10.10 24.69
CA HIS A 73 68.45 -9.49 25.82
C HIS A 73 67.74 -8.23 26.37
N ARG A 74 67.72 -8.16 27.71
CA ARG A 74 67.17 -7.08 28.55
C ARG A 74 68.07 -5.82 28.59
N SER A 75 67.40 -4.71 28.93
CA SER A 75 67.73 -3.34 29.43
C SER A 75 69.02 -3.13 30.27
N PRO A 76 69.32 -1.94 30.89
CA PRO A 76 68.85 -0.53 30.78
C PRO A 76 70.00 0.53 30.85
N THR A 77 69.70 1.85 30.93
CA THR A 77 70.40 2.96 31.68
C THR A 77 70.16 4.32 30.98
N ALA A 78 70.49 5.50 31.54
CA ALA A 78 69.88 6.26 32.64
C ALA A 78 70.36 7.73 32.53
N ARG A 79 69.44 8.72 32.55
CA ARG A 79 69.56 10.09 33.16
C ARG A 79 70.64 11.09 32.63
N PRO A 80 70.68 12.37 33.10
CA PRO A 80 69.63 13.39 33.35
C PRO A 80 70.05 14.85 32.96
N ARG A 81 69.26 15.85 33.45
CA ARG A 81 69.50 17.31 33.64
C ARG A 81 68.82 18.18 32.56
N GLY A 82 67.93 19.12 32.85
CA GLY A 82 67.55 19.78 34.10
C GLY A 82 67.66 21.30 33.89
N ARG A 83 66.55 22.03 34.07
CA ARG A 83 66.52 23.42 34.58
C ARG A 83 65.07 23.82 34.90
N ALA A 84 64.81 23.92 36.19
CA ALA A 84 63.66 24.59 36.78
C ALA A 84 63.88 26.11 36.78
N ALA A 85 62.81 26.90 36.67
CA ALA A 85 62.28 27.84 37.69
C ALA A 85 62.22 29.25 37.04
N ALA A 86 61.35 30.21 37.34
CA ALA A 86 60.37 30.45 38.40
C ALA A 86 59.32 31.45 37.81
N ARG A 87 58.01 31.29 38.06
CA ARG A 87 57.14 31.94 39.07
C ARG A 87 56.85 33.45 38.92
N HIS A 88 55.62 33.77 39.36
CA HIS A 88 54.90 35.07 39.54
C HIS A 88 53.98 35.39 38.37
N GLY A 89 52.64 35.47 38.46
CA GLY A 89 51.73 35.62 39.61
C GLY A 89 50.94 36.91 39.41
N ALA A 90 49.72 36.85 38.89
CA ALA A 90 48.69 37.88 39.04
C ALA A 90 47.32 37.33 38.59
N ALA A 91 46.38 37.31 39.53
CA ALA A 91 44.97 37.13 39.25
C ALA A 91 44.42 38.36 38.52
N GLY A 92 43.61 38.13 37.50
CA GLY A 92 42.92 39.18 36.75
C GLY A 92 41.81 38.53 35.93
N THR A 93 40.60 38.59 36.47
CA THR A 93 39.35 38.18 35.84
C THR A 93 39.19 38.79 34.44
N ALA A 94 39.09 37.94 33.42
CA ALA A 94 38.47 38.29 32.14
C ALA A 94 37.69 37.08 31.64
N VAL A 95 36.50 36.90 32.23
CA VAL A 95 35.42 36.12 31.61
C VAL A 95 35.00 36.91 30.36
N LEU A 96 35.50 36.51 29.20
CA LEU A 96 35.01 36.98 27.91
C LEU A 96 34.80 35.78 26.98
N LEU A 97 33.52 35.37 26.94
CA LEU A 97 32.78 34.87 25.78
C LEU A 97 33.32 33.61 25.08
N ALA A 98 33.16 32.48 25.76
CA ALA A 98 32.98 31.18 25.09
C ALA A 98 31.51 31.02 24.66
N LEU A 99 31.12 31.54 23.49
CA LEU A 99 29.84 31.24 22.85
C LEU A 99 30.00 31.22 21.32
N SER A 100 30.75 30.26 20.82
CA SER A 100 30.62 29.76 19.46
C SER A 100 30.46 28.25 19.52
N ALA A 101 29.42 27.80 20.23
CA ALA A 101 28.94 26.42 20.15
C ALA A 101 28.05 26.34 18.92
N GLY A 102 28.43 25.45 18.00
CA GLY A 102 27.85 25.34 16.67
C GLY A 102 26.34 25.17 16.71
N LEU A 103 25.66 26.06 16.00
CA LEU A 103 24.40 25.71 15.37
C LEU A 103 24.74 24.81 14.18
N LEU A 104 24.97 23.51 14.45
CA LEU A 104 24.70 22.51 13.44
C LEU A 104 23.21 22.65 13.15
N ALA A 105 22.88 23.39 12.08
CA ALA A 105 21.62 23.20 11.41
C ALA A 105 21.62 21.73 11.00
N THR A 106 20.96 20.88 11.79
CA THR A 106 20.43 19.64 11.29
C THR A 106 19.49 20.08 10.18
N ALA A 107 19.99 20.07 8.94
CA ALA A 107 19.14 20.02 7.78
C ALA A 107 18.33 18.74 8.00
N GLY A 108 17.14 18.88 8.59
CA GLY A 108 16.14 17.84 8.52
C GLY A 108 16.01 17.60 7.03
N SER A 109 16.42 16.41 6.58
CA SER A 109 15.99 15.93 5.29
C SER A 109 14.49 16.17 5.24
N ALA A 110 14.03 16.97 4.29
CA ALA A 110 12.62 17.11 4.01
C ALA A 110 12.13 15.69 3.68
N GLN A 111 11.59 15.00 4.69
CA GLN A 111 10.93 13.72 4.51
C GLN A 111 9.69 14.05 3.70
N ALA A 112 9.51 13.34 2.59
CA ALA A 112 8.37 13.54 1.74
C ALA A 112 7.20 12.84 2.43
N VAL A 113 6.59 13.54 3.40
CA VAL A 113 5.43 13.03 4.14
C VAL A 113 4.40 12.50 3.13
N ALA A 114 3.90 11.29 3.39
CA ALA A 114 2.89 10.66 2.56
C ALA A 114 1.76 11.64 2.25
N THR A 115 1.28 11.60 1.02
CA THR A 115 0.14 12.39 0.58
C THR A 115 -1.09 11.50 0.45
N SER A 116 -2.26 12.05 0.74
CA SER A 116 -3.51 11.29 0.61
C SER A 116 -3.68 10.79 -0.83
N VAL A 117 -4.15 9.55 -0.98
CA VAL A 117 -4.34 8.93 -2.28
C VAL A 117 -5.75 9.28 -2.79
N PRO A 118 -5.88 10.01 -3.92
CA PRO A 118 -7.19 10.39 -4.43
C PRO A 118 -7.93 9.17 -4.99
N LEU A 119 -9.00 8.76 -4.31
CA LEU A 119 -9.82 7.61 -4.71
C LEU A 119 -10.81 7.94 -5.84
N GLY A 120 -11.07 9.23 -6.09
CA GLY A 120 -12.03 9.66 -7.11
C GLY A 120 -13.41 9.06 -6.88
N THR A 121 -14.08 8.57 -7.93
CA THR A 121 -15.40 7.94 -7.82
C THR A 121 -15.37 6.56 -7.18
N ALA A 122 -14.20 6.04 -6.77
CA ALA A 122 -14.12 4.82 -5.96
C ALA A 122 -14.38 5.08 -4.46
N GLU A 123 -14.35 6.34 -4.02
CA GLU A 123 -14.54 6.73 -2.61
C GLU A 123 -15.80 6.15 -1.93
N PRO A 124 -17.01 6.14 -2.54
CA PRO A 124 -18.19 5.58 -1.89
C PRO A 124 -18.20 4.03 -1.80
N PHE A 125 -17.27 3.35 -2.46
CA PHE A 125 -17.23 1.88 -2.46
C PHE A 125 -16.49 1.34 -1.23
N ALA A 126 -17.08 0.33 -0.60
CA ALA A 126 -16.40 -0.52 0.36
C ALA A 126 -15.70 -1.71 -0.32
N VAL A 127 -16.25 -2.20 -1.44
CA VAL A 127 -15.68 -3.32 -2.20
C VAL A 127 -15.70 -3.04 -3.70
N LEU A 128 -14.55 -3.13 -4.36
CA LEU A 128 -14.44 -3.09 -5.83
C LEU A 128 -13.65 -4.29 -6.33
N SER A 129 -14.14 -4.92 -7.40
CA SER A 129 -13.50 -6.12 -7.95
C SER A 129 -13.41 -6.10 -9.47
N GLY A 130 -12.38 -6.75 -10.02
CA GLY A 130 -12.17 -6.94 -11.46
C GLY A 130 -12.78 -8.24 -12.00
N LEU A 131 -12.73 -9.31 -11.19
CA LEU A 131 -13.17 -10.66 -11.57
C LEU A 131 -14.36 -11.18 -10.76
N GLY A 132 -15.03 -10.31 -10.02
CA GLY A 132 -16.23 -10.60 -9.25
C GLY A 132 -16.01 -10.68 -7.75
N ILE A 133 -17.12 -10.74 -7.02
CA ILE A 133 -17.13 -10.82 -5.55
C ILE A 133 -17.72 -12.17 -5.14
N THR A 134 -17.05 -12.87 -4.22
CA THR A 134 -17.60 -14.06 -3.55
C THR A 134 -17.77 -13.74 -2.08
N SER A 135 -18.94 -13.98 -1.51
CA SER A 135 -19.23 -13.81 -0.09
C SER A 135 -19.86 -15.08 0.48
N THR A 136 -19.27 -15.60 1.56
CA THR A 136 -19.74 -16.80 2.27
C THR A 136 -20.08 -16.47 3.71
N GLY A 137 -21.17 -17.06 4.22
CA GLY A 137 -21.65 -16.81 5.58
C GLY A 137 -22.17 -15.38 5.80
N PRO A 138 -22.59 -15.04 7.03
CA PRO A 138 -23.11 -13.71 7.37
C PRO A 138 -22.05 -12.61 7.20
N THR A 139 -22.15 -11.84 6.12
CA THR A 139 -21.28 -10.69 5.83
C THR A 139 -22.07 -9.39 5.92
N THR A 140 -21.46 -8.34 6.48
CA THR A 140 -22.01 -6.98 6.48
C THR A 140 -21.06 -6.03 5.76
N VAL A 141 -21.59 -5.23 4.83
CA VAL A 141 -20.85 -4.22 4.08
C VAL A 141 -21.56 -2.88 4.22
N ASN A 142 -20.87 -1.89 4.79
CA ASN A 142 -21.34 -0.51 4.88
C ASN A 142 -20.58 0.34 3.86
N GLY A 143 -21.23 0.57 2.73
CA GLY A 143 -20.68 1.20 1.54
C GLY A 143 -21.07 0.45 0.27
N ASP A 144 -20.82 1.06 -0.88
CA ASP A 144 -21.19 0.49 -2.16
C ASP A 144 -20.29 -0.70 -2.52
N ILE A 145 -20.82 -1.61 -3.33
CA ILE A 145 -20.06 -2.72 -3.91
C ILE A 145 -20.12 -2.64 -5.44
N GLY A 146 -19.03 -2.99 -6.10
CA GLY A 146 -18.95 -2.90 -7.56
C GLY A 146 -18.04 -3.95 -8.19
N THR A 147 -18.47 -4.48 -9.32
CA THR A 147 -17.75 -5.47 -10.11
C THR A 147 -17.70 -5.06 -11.59
N TYR A 148 -16.50 -4.86 -12.13
CA TYR A 148 -16.30 -4.55 -13.55
C TYR A 148 -14.87 -4.90 -13.97
N PRO A 149 -14.64 -5.50 -15.16
CA PRO A 149 -15.60 -5.76 -16.23
C PRO A 149 -16.41 -7.06 -16.06
N ASN A 150 -16.01 -7.95 -15.15
CA ASN A 150 -16.79 -9.13 -14.83
C ASN A 150 -17.81 -8.79 -13.74
N PRO A 151 -19.13 -8.78 -14.02
CA PRO A 151 -20.15 -8.42 -13.04
C PRO A 151 -20.45 -9.54 -12.02
N ALA A 152 -19.73 -10.66 -12.06
CA ALA A 152 -20.03 -11.83 -11.24
C ALA A 152 -20.08 -11.50 -9.73
N MET A 153 -21.16 -11.93 -9.10
CA MET A 153 -21.30 -11.93 -7.65
C MET A 153 -21.87 -13.28 -7.20
N VAL A 154 -21.19 -13.92 -6.27
CA VAL A 154 -21.59 -15.21 -5.70
C VAL A 154 -21.76 -15.03 -4.20
N VAL A 155 -22.99 -15.15 -3.72
CA VAL A 155 -23.32 -14.98 -2.29
C VAL A 155 -23.90 -16.29 -1.76
N SER A 156 -23.26 -16.85 -0.74
CA SER A 156 -23.67 -18.07 -0.04
C SER A 156 -23.80 -17.80 1.46
N GLY A 157 -24.92 -17.21 1.85
CA GLY A 157 -25.22 -16.77 3.22
C GLY A 157 -25.90 -15.40 3.23
N PRO A 158 -26.26 -14.85 4.40
CA PRO A 158 -26.77 -13.49 4.50
C PRO A 158 -25.69 -12.47 4.11
N LEU A 159 -26.00 -11.59 3.17
CA LEU A 159 -25.22 -10.38 2.91
C LEU A 159 -26.08 -9.17 3.29
N ILE A 160 -25.66 -8.44 4.33
CA ILE A 160 -26.26 -7.16 4.70
C ILE A 160 -25.45 -6.07 4.00
N LEU A 161 -26.03 -5.51 2.94
CA LEU A 161 -25.44 -4.40 2.20
C LEU A 161 -26.13 -3.09 2.59
N ASN A 162 -25.40 -2.22 3.28
CA ASN A 162 -25.80 -0.85 3.59
C ASN A 162 -25.13 0.09 2.57
N GLY A 163 -25.58 -0.02 1.32
CA GLY A 163 -25.04 0.67 0.15
C GLY A 163 -25.74 0.19 -1.12
N THR A 164 -25.19 0.52 -2.28
CA THR A 164 -25.69 0.11 -3.59
C THR A 164 -24.77 -0.93 -4.22
N ASP A 165 -25.37 -1.94 -4.86
CA ASP A 165 -24.65 -2.87 -5.73
C ASP A 165 -24.63 -2.33 -7.16
N HIS A 166 -23.44 -2.00 -7.65
CA HIS A 166 -23.17 -1.43 -8.97
C HIS A 166 -22.56 -2.47 -9.92
N ALA A 167 -22.92 -3.76 -9.81
CA ALA A 167 -22.41 -4.82 -10.67
C ALA A 167 -22.55 -4.51 -12.17
N GLY A 168 -21.43 -4.36 -12.87
CA GLY A 168 -21.33 -4.17 -14.31
C GLY A 168 -21.76 -2.80 -14.85
N ASP A 169 -22.13 -1.84 -14.00
CA ASP A 169 -22.67 -0.56 -14.45
C ASP A 169 -21.61 0.51 -14.75
N GLY A 170 -22.06 1.68 -15.23
CA GLY A 170 -21.19 2.80 -15.57
C GLY A 170 -20.54 3.49 -14.35
N VAL A 171 -21.16 3.40 -13.16
CA VAL A 171 -20.61 3.93 -11.91
C VAL A 171 -19.38 3.12 -11.54
N THR A 172 -19.50 1.79 -11.50
CA THR A 172 -18.37 0.90 -11.25
C THR A 172 -17.33 1.01 -12.35
N GLN A 173 -17.70 1.11 -13.63
CA GLN A 173 -16.73 1.29 -14.71
C GLN A 173 -15.83 2.52 -14.47
N THR A 174 -16.41 3.65 -14.08
CA THR A 174 -15.67 4.88 -13.75
C THR A 174 -14.82 4.68 -12.49
N ALA A 175 -15.39 4.10 -11.44
CA ALA A 175 -14.67 3.79 -10.20
C ALA A 175 -13.47 2.85 -10.41
N LYS A 176 -13.53 1.92 -11.37
CA LYS A 176 -12.39 1.07 -11.74
C LYS A 176 -11.26 1.82 -12.45
N SER A 177 -11.60 2.84 -13.23
CA SER A 177 -10.62 3.75 -13.82
C SER A 177 -9.91 4.56 -12.72
N ASP A 178 -10.69 5.14 -11.80
CA ASP A 178 -10.15 5.93 -10.70
C ASP A 178 -9.37 5.08 -9.70
N LEU A 179 -9.79 3.83 -9.45
CA LEU A 179 -9.00 2.84 -8.71
C LEU A 179 -7.62 2.61 -9.36
N THR A 180 -7.55 2.58 -10.69
CA THR A 180 -6.25 2.44 -11.38
C THR A 180 -5.39 3.70 -11.17
N ALA A 181 -5.98 4.89 -11.23
CA ALA A 181 -5.27 6.13 -10.95
C ALA A 181 -4.78 6.19 -9.49
N ALA A 182 -5.64 5.88 -8.53
CA ALA A 182 -5.32 5.80 -7.10
C ALA A 182 -4.17 4.82 -6.81
N TYR A 183 -4.23 3.63 -7.41
CA TYR A 183 -3.18 2.62 -7.28
C TYR A 183 -1.83 3.14 -7.80
N LEU A 184 -1.83 3.79 -8.96
CA LEU A 184 -0.60 4.35 -9.56
C LEU A 184 -0.09 5.56 -8.76
N ALA A 185 -0.99 6.38 -8.20
CA ALA A 185 -0.63 7.50 -7.33
C ALA A 185 0.04 6.99 -6.04
N ALA A 186 -0.54 5.97 -5.39
CA ALA A 186 0.02 5.34 -4.20
C ALA A 186 1.40 4.71 -4.49
N ALA A 187 1.52 3.95 -5.59
CA ALA A 187 2.78 3.32 -6.00
C ALA A 187 3.86 4.32 -6.44
N GLY A 188 3.45 5.51 -6.91
CA GLY A 188 4.34 6.56 -7.40
C GLY A 188 4.91 7.46 -6.30
N GLN A 189 4.42 7.37 -5.07
CA GLN A 189 5.00 8.14 -3.96
C GLN A 189 6.41 7.65 -3.65
N SER A 190 7.33 8.57 -3.40
CA SER A 190 8.71 8.22 -3.02
C SER A 190 8.72 7.65 -1.60
N PRO A 191 9.31 6.46 -1.36
CA PRO A 191 9.37 5.89 -0.02
C PRO A 191 10.20 6.72 0.96
N ASP A 192 9.67 6.95 2.15
CA ASP A 192 10.43 7.50 3.29
C ASP A 192 11.25 6.40 3.96
N THR A 193 10.66 5.21 4.06
CA THR A 193 11.22 4.07 4.82
C THR A 193 11.15 2.78 4.01
N THR A 194 12.27 2.08 3.90
CA THR A 194 12.30 0.69 3.44
C THR A 194 12.08 -0.24 4.64
N VAL A 195 11.01 -1.02 4.59
CA VAL A 195 10.64 -2.02 5.60
C VAL A 195 11.41 -3.31 5.33
N SER A 196 12.22 -3.74 6.30
CA SER A 196 13.01 -4.99 6.21
C SER A 196 12.46 -6.13 7.07
N ALA A 197 11.65 -5.81 8.08
CA ALA A 197 11.08 -6.76 9.04
C ALA A 197 9.56 -6.88 8.88
N ASP A 198 8.97 -7.81 9.63
CA ASP A 198 7.52 -7.86 9.84
C ASP A 198 7.03 -6.55 10.51
N LEU A 199 5.81 -6.13 10.18
CA LEU A 199 5.21 -4.90 10.71
C LEU A 199 4.60 -5.09 12.11
N ALA A 200 4.38 -6.32 12.56
CA ALA A 200 3.79 -6.60 13.87
C ALA A 200 4.67 -6.07 15.01
N GLY A 201 4.02 -5.41 15.98
CA GLY A 201 4.68 -4.79 17.12
C GLY A 201 5.40 -3.47 16.80
N GLN A 202 5.32 -2.97 15.57
CA GLN A 202 5.86 -1.66 15.24
C GLN A 202 4.85 -0.56 15.54
N THR A 203 5.38 0.61 15.91
CA THR A 203 4.64 1.87 15.94
C THR A 203 5.19 2.76 14.85
N LEU A 204 4.35 3.12 13.89
CA LEU A 204 4.74 3.86 12.70
C LEU A 204 4.11 5.24 12.70
N THR A 205 4.97 6.26 12.57
CA THR A 205 4.56 7.64 12.33
C THR A 205 4.09 7.83 10.87
N PRO A 206 3.53 8.98 10.49
CA PRO A 206 3.04 9.20 9.12
C PRO A 206 4.19 9.10 8.11
N GLY A 207 3.93 8.51 6.94
CA GLY A 207 4.97 8.31 5.92
C GLY A 207 4.67 7.24 4.88
N VAL A 208 5.57 7.15 3.89
CA VAL A 208 5.54 6.15 2.82
C VAL A 208 6.48 4.98 3.16
N TYR A 209 5.92 3.79 3.33
CA TYR A 209 6.60 2.56 3.73
C TYR A 209 6.67 1.57 2.57
N PHE A 210 7.88 1.24 2.14
CA PHE A 210 8.09 0.33 1.01
C PHE A 210 8.74 -0.98 1.42
N LYS A 211 8.23 -2.10 0.92
CA LYS A 211 8.91 -3.41 0.96
C LYS A 211 8.96 -3.97 -0.46
N SER A 212 10.15 -4.38 -0.91
CA SER A 212 10.37 -4.94 -2.25
C SER A 212 9.61 -6.24 -2.51
N ASP A 213 9.19 -6.88 -1.43
CA ASP A 213 8.58 -8.19 -1.34
C ASP A 213 7.25 -8.05 -0.58
N GLY A 214 6.86 -9.02 0.23
CA GLY A 214 5.56 -9.03 0.89
C GLY A 214 5.55 -8.18 2.15
N LEU A 215 4.52 -7.36 2.35
CA LEU A 215 4.22 -6.80 3.67
C LEU A 215 3.49 -7.86 4.50
N GLU A 216 3.93 -8.00 5.74
CA GLU A 216 3.50 -9.05 6.65
C GLU A 216 3.22 -8.44 8.02
N ILE A 217 2.12 -8.87 8.65
CA ILE A 217 1.82 -8.60 10.06
C ILE A 217 1.52 -9.96 10.71
N ASN A 218 2.59 -10.71 10.99
CA ASN A 218 2.54 -12.11 11.44
C ASN A 218 3.03 -12.32 12.88
N GLY A 219 3.18 -11.24 13.65
CA GLY A 219 3.44 -11.28 15.09
C GLY A 219 2.18 -11.11 15.94
N PRO A 220 2.22 -11.50 17.23
CA PRO A 220 1.08 -11.42 18.14
C PRO A 220 0.75 -10.00 18.62
N LEU A 221 1.65 -9.04 18.36
CA LEU A 221 1.50 -7.65 18.75
C LEU A 221 0.87 -6.83 17.60
N PRO A 222 0.04 -5.82 17.92
CA PRO A 222 -0.56 -4.97 16.89
C PRO A 222 0.50 -4.21 16.10
N LEU A 223 0.17 -3.85 14.86
CA LEU A 223 0.80 -2.72 14.19
C LEU A 223 0.08 -1.45 14.65
N THR A 224 0.81 -0.47 15.19
CA THR A 224 0.23 0.81 15.63
C THR A 224 0.59 1.91 14.65
N LEU A 225 -0.39 2.69 14.20
CA LEU A 225 -0.21 3.89 13.39
C LEU A 225 -0.49 5.11 14.26
N ASP A 226 0.54 5.93 14.47
CA ASP A 226 0.55 7.03 15.42
C ASP A 226 0.61 8.38 14.70
N ALA A 227 -0.51 9.11 14.72
CA ALA A 227 -0.63 10.43 14.11
C ALA A 227 0.17 11.52 14.83
N ASN A 228 0.69 11.26 16.03
CA ASN A 228 1.37 12.25 16.87
C ASN A 228 0.54 13.53 17.09
N GLY A 229 -0.79 13.38 17.19
CA GLY A 229 -1.74 14.48 17.36
C GLY A 229 -2.23 15.14 16.07
N ASP A 230 -1.76 14.71 14.89
CA ASP A 230 -2.15 15.28 13.60
C ASP A 230 -3.19 14.40 12.86
N ALA A 231 -4.45 14.83 12.87
CA ALA A 231 -5.53 14.11 12.17
C ALA A 231 -5.39 14.09 10.64
N SER A 232 -4.55 14.96 10.06
CA SER A 232 -4.24 14.96 8.63
C SER A 232 -3.10 13.99 8.25
N ALA A 233 -2.50 13.32 9.24
CA ALA A 233 -1.46 12.31 9.06
C ALA A 233 -1.87 11.22 8.06
N VAL A 234 -0.96 10.86 7.16
CA VAL A 234 -1.16 9.85 6.12
C VAL A 234 -0.11 8.74 6.20
N TRP A 235 -0.56 7.51 5.92
CA TRP A 235 0.28 6.34 5.73
C TRP A 235 0.04 5.72 4.37
N VAL A 236 1.12 5.50 3.61
CA VAL A 236 1.07 4.77 2.34
C VAL A 236 2.02 3.59 2.43
N PHE A 237 1.47 2.39 2.44
CA PHE A 237 2.22 1.14 2.41
C PHE A 237 2.30 0.63 0.98
N GLN A 238 3.51 0.39 0.49
CA GLN A 238 3.80 -0.13 -0.84
C GLN A 238 4.43 -1.52 -0.71
N SER A 239 3.73 -2.55 -1.18
CA SER A 239 4.25 -3.92 -1.25
C SER A 239 4.60 -4.31 -2.68
N GLY A 240 5.84 -4.73 -2.89
CA GLY A 240 6.32 -5.30 -4.14
C GLY A 240 5.75 -6.70 -4.43
N SER A 241 5.15 -7.38 -3.45
CA SER A 241 4.38 -8.60 -3.66
C SER A 241 3.03 -8.61 -2.93
N HIS A 242 2.90 -9.26 -1.78
CA HIS A 242 1.64 -9.53 -1.09
C HIS A 242 1.47 -8.70 0.18
N LEU A 243 0.23 -8.59 0.65
CA LEU A 243 -0.07 -8.20 2.03
C LEU A 243 -0.68 -9.40 2.73
N THR A 244 -0.09 -9.85 3.84
CA THR A 244 -0.64 -10.96 4.62
C THR A 244 -0.69 -10.63 6.10
N THR A 245 -1.77 -11.04 6.75
CA THR A 245 -1.86 -11.01 8.21
C THR A 245 -2.09 -12.41 8.76
N MET A 246 -1.55 -12.67 9.96
CA MET A 246 -1.87 -13.88 10.69
C MET A 246 -3.28 -13.80 11.30
N PRO A 247 -3.84 -14.92 11.80
CA PRO A 247 -5.05 -14.90 12.59
C PRO A 247 -4.98 -13.92 13.77
N ASN A 248 -6.06 -13.20 14.01
CA ASN A 248 -6.22 -12.23 15.11
C ASN A 248 -5.29 -11.01 15.05
N THR A 249 -4.69 -10.69 13.89
CA THR A 249 -3.93 -9.46 13.71
C THR A 249 -4.77 -8.22 14.04
N ARG A 250 -4.13 -7.17 14.54
CA ARG A 250 -4.72 -5.86 14.78
C ARG A 250 -3.86 -4.78 14.14
N VAL A 251 -4.49 -3.85 13.44
CA VAL A 251 -3.89 -2.56 13.08
C VAL A 251 -4.62 -1.49 13.89
N GLU A 252 -3.88 -0.77 14.73
CA GLU A 252 -4.41 0.17 15.70
C GLU A 252 -4.09 1.60 15.27
N LEU A 253 -5.06 2.49 15.38
CA LEU A 253 -4.93 3.92 15.13
C LEU A 253 -4.86 4.64 16.47
N VAL A 254 -3.83 5.45 16.70
CA VAL A 254 -3.66 6.21 17.94
C VAL A 254 -3.40 7.69 17.67
N ASP A 255 -3.59 8.49 18.72
CA ASP A 255 -3.24 9.91 18.78
C ASP A 255 -3.74 10.74 17.58
N GLY A 256 -4.98 10.44 17.14
CA GLY A 256 -5.67 11.17 16.07
C GLY A 256 -5.59 10.53 14.69
N ALA A 257 -4.97 9.36 14.55
CA ALA A 257 -4.88 8.68 13.26
C ALA A 257 -6.28 8.27 12.76
N LEU A 258 -6.52 8.47 11.46
CA LEU A 258 -7.80 8.19 10.80
C LEU A 258 -7.64 7.10 9.74
N ALA A 259 -8.57 6.15 9.71
CA ALA A 259 -8.55 5.04 8.76
C ALA A 259 -8.59 5.51 7.29
N CYS A 260 -9.24 6.65 7.00
CA CYS A 260 -9.29 7.22 5.64
C CYS A 260 -7.92 7.65 5.10
N ASN A 261 -6.94 7.86 5.98
CA ASN A 261 -5.59 8.30 5.60
C ASN A 261 -4.59 7.14 5.56
N VAL A 262 -5.06 5.90 5.60
CA VAL A 262 -4.22 4.70 5.53
C VAL A 262 -4.45 3.98 4.22
N PHE A 263 -3.42 3.82 3.41
CA PHE A 263 -3.49 3.21 2.08
C PHE A 263 -2.50 2.06 1.94
N TRP A 264 -2.95 0.94 1.37
CA TRP A 264 -2.15 -0.26 1.15
C TRP A 264 -2.11 -0.59 -0.34
N GLN A 265 -1.06 -0.18 -1.02
CA GLN A 265 -0.80 -0.56 -2.41
C GLN A 265 -0.07 -1.91 -2.45
N VAL A 266 -0.65 -2.88 -3.14
CA VAL A 266 -0.16 -4.27 -3.16
C VAL A 266 -0.03 -4.77 -4.60
N THR A 267 1.18 -5.17 -4.98
CA THR A 267 1.51 -5.55 -6.37
C THR A 267 0.98 -6.91 -6.79
N SER A 268 0.61 -7.76 -5.83
CA SER A 268 -0.07 -9.03 -6.08
C SER A 268 -1.42 -9.07 -5.37
N SER A 269 -1.55 -9.84 -4.30
CA SER A 269 -2.80 -10.10 -3.57
C SER A 269 -2.68 -9.73 -2.10
N ALA A 270 -3.81 -9.45 -1.47
CA ALA A 270 -3.92 -9.26 -0.03
C ALA A 270 -4.72 -10.40 0.62
N THR A 271 -4.26 -10.89 1.76
CA THR A 271 -4.97 -11.89 2.57
C THR A 271 -5.02 -11.44 4.02
N LEU A 272 -6.21 -11.12 4.52
CA LEU A 272 -6.41 -10.88 5.94
C LEU A 272 -6.72 -12.22 6.63
N GLY A 273 -5.93 -12.57 7.65
CA GLY A 273 -6.11 -13.75 8.48
C GLY A 273 -7.44 -13.72 9.25
N VAL A 274 -7.89 -14.90 9.69
CA VAL A 274 -9.17 -15.04 10.40
C VAL A 274 -9.24 -14.12 11.61
N ASN A 275 -10.40 -13.51 11.85
CA ASN A 275 -10.66 -12.59 12.97
C ASN A 275 -9.66 -11.42 13.09
N SER A 276 -8.99 -11.03 12.01
CA SER A 276 -8.15 -9.82 12.01
C SER A 276 -9.01 -8.57 12.07
N ALA A 277 -8.58 -7.53 12.77
CA ALA A 277 -9.16 -6.19 12.67
C ALA A 277 -8.18 -5.28 11.95
N PHE A 278 -8.57 -4.82 10.77
CA PHE A 278 -7.69 -4.11 9.84
C PHE A 278 -8.28 -2.74 9.50
N VAL A 279 -7.42 -1.81 9.08
CA VAL A 279 -7.81 -0.43 8.78
C VAL A 279 -7.22 0.04 7.46
N GLY A 280 -7.92 0.95 6.79
CA GLY A 280 -7.45 1.62 5.59
C GLY A 280 -7.97 1.06 4.28
N THR A 281 -7.56 1.69 3.19
CA THR A 281 -7.94 1.31 1.83
C THR A 281 -6.91 0.38 1.22
N ILE A 282 -7.31 -0.86 0.93
CA ILE A 282 -6.47 -1.88 0.30
C ILE A 282 -6.64 -1.81 -1.22
N LEU A 283 -5.54 -1.56 -1.92
CA LEU A 283 -5.44 -1.41 -3.39
C LEU A 283 -4.58 -2.56 -3.95
N THR A 284 -5.21 -3.67 -4.36
CA THR A 284 -4.48 -4.82 -4.91
C THR A 284 -4.49 -4.84 -6.43
N LEU A 285 -3.40 -5.35 -7.02
CA LEU A 285 -3.37 -5.58 -8.46
C LEU A 285 -4.24 -6.78 -8.85
N THR A 286 -4.22 -7.83 -8.04
CA THR A 286 -4.91 -9.10 -8.31
C THR A 286 -6.01 -9.33 -7.29
N ASN A 287 -5.88 -10.31 -6.40
CA ASN A 287 -6.97 -10.77 -5.55
C ASN A 287 -6.90 -10.16 -4.15
N SER A 288 -8.05 -10.13 -3.49
CA SER A 288 -8.13 -9.86 -2.05
C SER A 288 -8.99 -10.93 -1.39
N SER A 289 -8.49 -11.48 -0.28
CA SER A 289 -9.22 -12.46 0.54
C SER A 289 -9.30 -11.95 1.97
N LEU A 290 -10.51 -11.74 2.46
CA LEU A 290 -10.78 -11.48 3.86
C LEU A 290 -11.29 -12.80 4.44
N ASN A 291 -10.45 -13.50 5.21
CA ASN A 291 -10.82 -14.79 5.78
C ASN A 291 -11.85 -14.62 6.91
N THR A 292 -12.39 -15.75 7.36
CA THR A 292 -13.47 -15.85 8.34
C THR A 292 -13.38 -14.82 9.46
N GLY A 293 -14.40 -13.97 9.58
CA GLY A 293 -14.53 -13.06 10.73
C GLY A 293 -13.60 -11.85 10.72
N ALA A 294 -12.77 -11.67 9.68
CA ALA A 294 -11.95 -10.46 9.57
C ALA A 294 -12.85 -9.22 9.43
N THR A 295 -12.48 -8.13 10.09
CA THR A 295 -13.16 -6.83 10.00
C THR A 295 -12.25 -5.81 9.34
N LEU A 296 -12.82 -4.93 8.53
CA LEU A 296 -12.11 -3.88 7.84
C LEU A 296 -12.80 -2.54 8.09
N GLU A 297 -12.12 -1.60 8.75
CA GLU A 297 -12.49 -0.19 8.75
C GLU A 297 -11.78 0.50 7.58
N GLY A 298 -12.45 0.54 6.43
CA GLY A 298 -11.89 1.01 5.18
C GLY A 298 -12.56 0.36 3.98
N SER A 299 -11.77 0.18 2.92
CA SER A 299 -12.25 -0.37 1.64
C SER A 299 -11.26 -1.38 1.07
N VAL A 300 -11.76 -2.36 0.31
CA VAL A 300 -10.94 -3.37 -0.37
C VAL A 300 -11.21 -3.37 -1.86
N PHE A 301 -10.19 -2.99 -2.63
CA PHE A 301 -10.26 -2.77 -4.06
C PHE A 301 -9.26 -3.65 -4.81
N SER A 302 -9.77 -4.58 -5.62
CA SER A 302 -9.01 -5.45 -6.50
C SER A 302 -9.08 -4.94 -7.94
N ARG A 303 -7.93 -4.55 -8.53
CA ARG A 303 -7.88 -4.03 -9.90
C ARG A 303 -8.26 -5.10 -10.93
N ASN A 304 -7.55 -6.22 -10.94
CA ASN A 304 -7.69 -7.25 -11.97
C ASN A 304 -8.12 -8.61 -11.43
N GLY A 305 -8.26 -8.77 -10.12
CA GLY A 305 -8.66 -10.03 -9.50
C GLY A 305 -10.01 -9.95 -8.81
N ALA A 306 -10.31 -11.02 -8.09
CA ALA A 306 -11.54 -11.18 -7.33
C ALA A 306 -11.41 -10.62 -5.90
N VAL A 307 -12.55 -10.42 -5.24
CA VAL A 307 -12.61 -10.22 -3.79
C VAL A 307 -13.38 -11.39 -3.18
N THR A 308 -12.79 -12.06 -2.20
CA THR A 308 -13.43 -13.16 -1.45
C THR A 308 -13.63 -12.75 0.00
N LEU A 309 -14.87 -12.88 0.47
CA LEU A 309 -15.31 -12.56 1.82
C LEU A 309 -15.87 -13.82 2.50
N ASP A 310 -15.55 -14.01 3.77
CA ASP A 310 -16.11 -15.03 4.64
C ASP A 310 -16.43 -14.40 6.01
N GLN A 311 -17.72 -14.26 6.30
CA GLN A 311 -18.22 -13.76 7.58
C GLN A 311 -17.63 -12.41 8.02
N ASN A 312 -17.45 -11.48 7.06
CA ASN A 312 -16.74 -10.24 7.33
C ASN A 312 -17.67 -9.09 7.69
N THR A 313 -17.11 -8.09 8.37
CA THR A 313 -17.72 -6.77 8.54
C THR A 313 -16.79 -5.74 7.90
N ILE A 314 -17.27 -5.04 6.88
CA ILE A 314 -16.53 -3.97 6.20
C ILE A 314 -17.29 -2.67 6.42
N VAL A 315 -16.63 -1.68 7.00
CA VAL A 315 -17.21 -0.37 7.28
C VAL A 315 -16.33 0.69 6.68
N ARG A 316 -16.86 1.45 5.71
CA ARG A 316 -16.17 2.65 5.24
C ARG A 316 -16.21 3.72 6.34
N PRO A 317 -15.07 4.24 6.80
CA PRO A 317 -15.03 5.33 7.76
C PRO A 317 -15.56 6.62 7.10
N GLU A 318 -16.39 7.37 7.83
CA GLU A 318 -16.76 8.75 7.45
C GLU A 318 -15.70 9.68 8.01
N CYS A 319 -14.70 10.03 7.20
CA CYS A 319 -13.78 11.10 7.56
C CYS A 319 -14.24 12.39 6.90
N ALA A 320 -14.11 13.51 7.63
CA ALA A 320 -14.32 14.81 7.04
C ALA A 320 -13.36 14.96 5.85
N SER A 321 -13.91 15.05 4.64
CA SER A 321 -13.15 15.54 3.50
C SER A 321 -12.64 16.92 3.88
N ASP A 322 -11.39 17.24 3.58
CA ASP A 322 -10.90 18.61 3.72
C ASP A 322 -11.87 19.53 3.00
N VAL A 323 -12.70 20.23 3.79
CA VAL A 323 -13.56 21.28 3.27
C VAL A 323 -12.58 22.27 2.70
N THR A 324 -12.52 22.35 1.37
CA THR A 324 -11.85 23.45 0.69
C THR A 324 -12.63 24.68 1.12
N ALA A 325 -12.18 25.33 2.19
CA ALA A 325 -12.78 26.55 2.68
C ALA A 325 -12.75 27.52 1.50
N THR A 326 -13.91 27.73 0.90
CA THR A 326 -14.07 28.75 -0.12
C THR A 326 -13.78 30.04 0.62
N TYR A 327 -12.60 30.61 0.38
CA TYR A 327 -12.21 31.90 0.93
C TYR A 327 -13.21 32.91 0.38
N SER A 328 -14.28 33.17 1.13
CA SER A 328 -15.13 34.33 0.93
C SER A 328 -14.27 35.52 1.36
N GLY A 329 -13.58 36.12 0.39
CA GLY A 329 -12.75 37.30 0.61
C GLY A 329 -13.56 38.40 1.25
N GLY A 330 -13.36 38.60 2.56
CA GLY A 330 -13.78 39.78 3.28
C GLY A 330 -13.00 40.98 2.76
N GLY A 331 -13.63 41.77 1.89
CA GLY A 331 -13.08 43.05 1.46
C GLY A 331 -13.13 44.06 2.60
N THR A 332 -11.96 44.53 3.04
CA THR A 332 -11.82 45.80 3.78
C THR A 332 -10.68 46.59 3.17
N GLY A 333 -10.92 47.87 2.90
CA GLY A 333 -10.16 48.69 1.96
C GLY A 333 -8.73 49.09 2.37
N GLY A 334 -7.96 49.48 1.36
CA GLY A 334 -6.66 50.11 1.48
C GLY A 334 -6.34 50.92 0.22
N THR A 335 -6.37 52.24 0.36
CA THR A 335 -6.07 53.27 -0.65
C THR A 335 -4.58 53.32 -0.97
N GLY A 336 -4.19 53.46 -2.25
CA GLY A 336 -2.83 53.87 -2.59
C GLY A 336 -2.42 53.73 -4.06
N GLY A 337 -2.19 54.88 -4.72
CA GLY A 337 -1.03 55.06 -5.60
C GLY A 337 -1.16 54.74 -7.09
N THR A 338 -1.28 55.81 -7.88
CA THR A 338 -1.20 55.96 -9.34
C THR A 338 0.10 55.48 -10.00
N GLY A 339 0.00 54.94 -11.24
CA GLY A 339 1.08 54.99 -12.24
C GLY A 339 1.00 54.02 -13.42
N GLY A 340 0.57 54.52 -14.60
CA GLY A 340 1.27 54.24 -15.88
C GLY A 340 0.88 53.04 -16.77
N THR A 341 -0.03 53.31 -17.72
CA THR A 341 0.00 52.98 -19.17
C THR A 341 0.36 51.57 -19.69
N GLY A 342 -0.60 50.96 -20.41
CA GLY A 342 -0.31 50.20 -21.64
C GLY A 342 -1.22 48.99 -21.90
N GLY A 343 -2.14 49.09 -22.87
CA GLY A 343 -2.77 47.91 -23.51
C GLY A 343 -4.30 47.86 -23.48
N GLN A 344 -4.97 48.74 -24.22
CA GLN A 344 -6.40 48.69 -24.51
C GLN A 344 -6.67 47.73 -25.68
N VAL A 345 -7.50 46.69 -25.48
CA VAL A 345 -8.22 46.02 -26.57
C VAL A 345 -9.69 45.81 -26.17
N THR A 346 -10.51 46.65 -26.78
CA THR A 346 -11.86 46.41 -27.31
C THR A 346 -12.93 45.70 -26.46
N ARG A 347 -13.86 46.54 -26.01
CA ARG A 347 -15.21 46.29 -25.48
C ARG A 347 -16.08 45.41 -26.40
N VAL A 348 -16.75 44.39 -25.85
CA VAL A 348 -18.00 43.82 -26.38
C VAL A 348 -19.13 44.21 -25.40
N PRO A 349 -20.31 44.67 -25.87
CA PRO A 349 -21.33 45.24 -24.99
C PRO A 349 -22.03 44.21 -24.11
N VAL A 350 -22.30 44.63 -22.87
CA VAL A 350 -23.23 44.00 -21.92
C VAL A 350 -24.66 44.39 -22.32
N GLY A 351 -25.50 43.40 -22.59
CA GLY A 351 -26.96 43.56 -22.65
C GLY A 351 -27.58 43.09 -21.35
N SER A 352 -28.37 43.95 -20.73
CA SER A 352 -29.08 43.78 -19.46
C SER A 352 -30.52 43.28 -19.65
N VAL A 353 -30.97 42.46 -18.67
CA VAL A 353 -32.35 42.14 -18.19
C VAL A 353 -33.32 41.47 -19.19
N ASP A 354 -34.11 40.45 -18.83
CA ASP A 354 -35.19 40.50 -17.84
C ASP A 354 -35.43 39.21 -17.03
N ALA A 355 -35.83 39.42 -15.78
CA ALA A 355 -36.51 38.46 -14.93
C ALA A 355 -38.01 38.52 -15.17
N GLY A 356 -38.68 37.36 -15.22
CA GLY A 356 -40.11 37.28 -14.94
C GLY A 356 -40.89 36.27 -15.80
N GLY A 357 -41.74 35.49 -15.12
CA GLY A 357 -42.94 34.91 -15.73
C GLY A 357 -42.94 33.39 -15.80
N GLY A 358 -43.53 32.75 -14.79
CA GLY A 358 -43.85 31.33 -14.81
C GLY A 358 -45.06 30.96 -15.68
N LEU A 359 -45.55 29.75 -15.39
CA LEU A 359 -46.76 29.08 -15.88
C LEU A 359 -46.59 28.27 -17.17
N ALA A 360 -46.54 26.94 -17.03
CA ALA A 360 -47.71 26.06 -17.16
C ALA A 360 -47.31 24.68 -17.69
N ALA A 361 -47.65 23.65 -16.93
CA ALA A 361 -47.60 22.26 -17.32
C ALA A 361 -48.51 21.99 -18.52
N VAL A 362 -47.98 21.33 -19.55
CA VAL A 362 -48.76 20.75 -20.64
C VAL A 362 -48.85 19.25 -20.42
N ALA A 363 -50.02 18.79 -20.00
CA ALA A 363 -50.38 17.37 -19.95
C ALA A 363 -50.82 16.87 -21.33
N PRO A 364 -50.44 15.66 -21.77
CA PRO A 364 -50.92 15.09 -23.03
C PRO A 364 -52.34 14.51 -22.89
N ARG A 365 -53.24 14.90 -23.80
CA ARG A 365 -54.61 14.35 -23.91
C ARG A 365 -54.58 13.02 -24.67
N PHE A 366 -55.00 11.93 -24.00
CA PHE A 366 -55.37 10.67 -24.65
C PHE A 366 -56.76 10.76 -25.29
N ARG A 367 -56.90 10.29 -26.53
CA ARG A 367 -58.19 10.06 -27.21
C ARG A 367 -58.66 8.62 -26.94
N PRO A 368 -59.94 8.38 -26.61
CA PRO A 368 -60.47 7.02 -26.49
C PRO A 368 -60.84 6.46 -27.88
N VAL A 369 -60.40 5.24 -28.15
CA VAL A 369 -60.87 4.41 -29.27
C VAL A 369 -62.17 3.74 -28.84
N THR A 370 -63.25 3.98 -29.58
CA THR A 370 -64.52 3.25 -29.42
C THR A 370 -64.50 2.06 -30.38
N ALA A 371 -64.72 0.87 -29.83
CA ALA A 371 -64.89 -0.37 -30.59
C ALA A 371 -66.24 -0.40 -31.32
N ARG A 372 -66.22 -0.93 -32.54
CA ARG A 372 -67.36 -1.60 -33.16
C ARG A 372 -66.87 -2.77 -33.99
#